data_AF-A0A366EDU0-F1
#
_entry.id   AF-A0A366EDU0-F1
#
_cell.length_a   1.000
_cell.length_b   1.000
_cell.length_c   1.000
_cell.angle_alpha   90.00
_cell.angle_beta   90.00
_cell.angle_gamma   90.00
#
_symmetry.space_group_name_H-M   'P 1'
#
loop_
_entity.id
_entity.type
_entity.pdbx_description
1 polymer ?
#
loop_
_entity_poly.entity_id
_entity_poly.type
_entity_poly.pdbx_seq_one_letter_code
_entity_poly.pdbx_strand_id
1 'polypeptide(L)'
;MTSNLVMYQIDQYSQAFINQSSIDGYNIQDLLSKVSIYYVPMVNPDGVTLNQLGAGGFSNKNELIKMNNGSSDFSAWKANARGLNLNRQYPSGWRTINNNVRSPSYAFYKGVRPFSKSETKALYDFTLSHDFKTYVAYHSSGEIYIGRITLVQNATPIVKSLI
;
A
#
# COMPACT_ATOMS: atom_id res chain seq x y z
N MET A 1 -9.10 2.24 7.45
CA MET A 1 -9.20 0.94 8.14
C MET A 1 -7.87 0.20 8.18
N THR A 2 -7.25 -0.11 7.04
CA THR A 2 -5.99 -0.88 6.97
C THR A 2 -4.82 -0.24 7.72
N SER A 3 -4.65 1.09 7.62
CA SER A 3 -3.63 1.80 8.43
C SER A 3 -3.85 1.64 9.92
N ASN A 4 -5.10 1.73 10.40
CA ASN A 4 -5.42 1.54 11.81
C ASN A 4 -5.13 0.11 12.28
N LEU A 5 -5.41 -0.90 11.44
CA LEU A 5 -5.08 -2.28 11.76
C LEU A 5 -3.57 -2.47 11.93
N VAL A 6 -2.77 -1.94 10.99
CA VAL A 6 -1.30 -2.03 11.06
C VAL A 6 -0.77 -1.31 12.30
N MET A 7 -1.27 -0.11 12.59
CA MET A 7 -0.89 0.63 13.79
C MET A 7 -1.29 -0.09 15.08
N TYR A 8 -2.46 -0.73 15.10
CA TYR A 8 -2.89 -1.57 16.22
C TYR A 8 -1.97 -2.78 16.40
N GLN A 9 -1.58 -3.47 15.32
CA GLN A 9 -0.61 -4.57 15.39
C GLN A 9 0.73 -4.14 15.96
N ILE A 10 1.24 -2.96 15.56
CA ILE A 10 2.46 -2.39 16.15
C ILE A 10 2.29 -2.24 17.66
N ASP A 11 1.21 -1.60 18.11
CA ASP A 11 0.93 -1.40 19.52
C ASP A 11 0.83 -2.73 20.29
N GLN A 12 0.07 -3.70 19.79
CA GLN A 12 -0.08 -5.00 20.45
C GLN A 12 1.25 -5.75 20.58
N TYR A 13 2.07 -5.77 19.53
CA TYR A 13 3.40 -6.40 19.58
C TYR A 13 4.34 -5.66 20.53
N SER A 14 4.32 -4.32 20.55
CA SER A 14 5.12 -3.52 21.49
C SER A 14 4.71 -3.78 22.94
N GLN A 15 3.41 -3.78 23.25
CA GLN A 15 2.91 -4.08 24.59
C GLN A 15 3.27 -5.51 25.02
N ALA A 16 3.10 -6.49 24.13
CA ALA A 16 3.44 -7.87 24.44
C ALA A 16 4.94 -8.07 24.67
N PHE A 17 5.78 -7.37 23.92
CA PHE A 17 7.24 -7.38 24.13
C PHE A 17 7.63 -6.83 25.51
N ILE A 18 7.06 -5.70 25.91
CA ILE A 18 7.33 -5.07 27.23
C ILE A 18 6.83 -5.95 28.37
N ASN A 19 5.63 -6.50 28.23
CA ASN A 19 4.97 -7.31 29.26
C ASN A 19 5.43 -8.78 29.27
N GLN A 20 6.40 -9.15 28.43
CA GLN A 20 6.91 -10.53 28.31
C GLN A 20 5.79 -11.55 28.01
N SER A 21 4.75 -11.13 27.30
CA SER A 21 3.57 -11.94 27.03
C SER A 21 3.63 -12.61 25.66
N SER A 22 2.60 -13.40 25.36
CA SER A 22 2.48 -14.13 24.11
C SER A 22 1.29 -13.63 23.29
N ILE A 23 1.38 -13.71 21.96
CA ILE A 23 0.27 -13.51 21.03
C ILE A 23 0.12 -14.81 20.23
N ASP A 24 -1.10 -15.33 20.14
CA ASP A 24 -1.40 -16.60 19.44
C ASP A 24 -0.49 -17.78 19.86
N GLY A 25 -0.10 -17.81 21.14
CA GLY A 25 0.79 -18.83 21.70
C GLY A 25 2.29 -18.62 21.46
N TYR A 26 2.68 -17.56 20.74
CA TYR A 26 4.09 -17.22 20.51
C TYR A 26 4.59 -16.20 21.53
N ASN A 27 5.67 -16.52 22.25
CA ASN A 27 6.35 -15.55 23.10
C ASN A 27 6.94 -14.43 22.23
N ILE A 28 6.54 -13.18 22.48
CA ILE A 28 6.88 -12.07 21.58
C ILE A 28 8.35 -11.64 21.69
N GLN A 29 8.97 -11.75 22.87
CA GLN A 29 10.40 -11.44 23.01
C GLN A 29 11.27 -12.46 22.25
N ASP A 30 10.98 -13.75 22.42
CA ASP A 30 11.68 -14.81 21.70
C ASP A 30 11.46 -14.69 20.19
N LEU A 31 10.22 -14.44 19.75
CA LEU A 31 9.89 -14.23 18.34
C LEU A 31 10.69 -13.07 17.75
N LEU A 32 10.62 -11.88 18.35
CA LEU A 32 11.29 -10.67 17.85
C LEU A 32 12.81 -10.70 18.02
N SER A 33 13.36 -11.63 18.81
CA SER A 33 14.81 -11.91 18.82
C SER A 33 15.30 -12.65 17.57
N LYS A 34 14.39 -13.33 16.86
CA LYS A 34 14.70 -14.20 15.70
C LYS A 34 14.30 -13.58 14.38
N VAL A 35 13.33 -12.66 14.37
CA VAL A 35 12.81 -12.05 13.15
C VAL A 35 12.65 -10.54 13.31
N SER A 36 12.74 -9.83 12.19
CA SER A 36 12.37 -8.41 12.10
C SER A 36 11.06 -8.26 11.33
N ILE A 37 10.13 -7.49 11.89
CA ILE A 37 8.86 -7.15 11.24
C ILE A 37 8.90 -5.66 10.90
N TYR A 38 8.75 -5.35 9.62
CA TYR A 38 8.71 -3.97 9.13
C TYR A 38 7.27 -3.61 8.78
N TYR A 39 6.76 -2.57 9.44
CA TYR A 39 5.43 -2.05 9.19
C TYR A 39 5.50 -0.78 8.35
N VAL A 40 4.67 -0.71 7.30
CA VAL A 40 4.44 0.51 6.51
C VAL A 40 2.96 0.88 6.67
N PRO A 41 2.60 1.72 7.65
CA PRO A 41 1.20 2.00 7.98
C PRO A 41 0.43 2.68 6.84
N MET A 42 1.12 3.41 5.97
CA MET A 42 0.50 4.19 4.92
C MET A 42 1.39 4.27 3.67
N VAL A 43 0.90 3.70 2.56
CA VAL A 43 1.59 3.72 1.26
C VAL A 43 1.14 4.88 0.38
N ASN A 44 -0.06 5.43 0.61
CA ASN A 44 -0.65 6.52 -0.17
C ASN A 44 -1.03 7.71 0.73
N PRO A 45 -0.05 8.44 1.31
CA PRO A 45 -0.34 9.58 2.18
C PRO A 45 -1.15 10.66 1.45
N ASP A 46 -0.78 10.99 0.21
CA ASP A 46 -1.48 11.95 -0.63
C ASP A 46 -2.97 11.64 -0.80
N GLY A 47 -3.30 10.40 -1.17
CA GLY A 47 -4.69 9.97 -1.35
C GLY A 47 -5.49 9.99 -0.05
N VAL A 48 -4.86 9.67 1.09
CA VAL A 48 -5.51 9.76 2.40
C VAL A 48 -5.76 11.22 2.79
N THR A 49 -4.77 12.10 2.62
CA THR A 49 -4.93 13.54 2.85
C THR A 49 -6.04 14.12 1.99
N LEU A 50 -6.09 13.74 0.70
CA LEU A 50 -7.13 14.17 -0.21
C LEU A 50 -8.52 13.68 0.20
N ASN A 51 -8.63 12.44 0.67
CA ASN A 51 -9.88 11.86 1.17
C ASN A 51 -10.39 12.57 2.45
N GLN A 52 -9.48 12.90 3.38
CA GLN A 52 -9.84 13.47 4.68
C GLN A 52 -10.03 14.98 4.66
N LEU A 53 -9.18 15.70 3.94
CA LEU A 53 -9.10 17.17 3.98
C LEU A 53 -9.56 17.82 2.67
N GLY A 54 -9.88 17.01 1.66
CA GLY A 54 -10.21 17.49 0.32
C GLY A 54 -9.02 18.10 -0.42
N ALA A 55 -9.30 18.70 -1.57
CA ALA A 55 -8.27 19.20 -2.47
C ALA A 55 -7.69 20.58 -2.07
N GLY A 56 -8.16 21.19 -0.97
CA GLY A 56 -7.79 22.56 -0.57
C GLY A 56 -6.30 22.75 -0.28
N GLY A 57 -5.63 21.73 0.26
CA GLY A 57 -4.19 21.76 0.56
C GLY A 57 -3.27 21.40 -0.61
N PHE A 58 -3.83 21.07 -1.78
CA PHE A 58 -3.06 20.64 -2.94
C PHE A 58 -2.93 21.77 -3.97
N SER A 59 -1.71 22.00 -4.46
CA SER A 59 -1.45 23.01 -5.49
C SER A 59 -2.18 22.73 -6.80
N ASN A 60 -2.55 21.46 -7.06
CA ASN A 60 -3.27 21.00 -8.25
C ASN A 60 -4.75 20.72 -7.96
N LYS A 61 -5.39 21.54 -7.12
CA LYS A 61 -6.79 21.40 -6.70
C LYS A 61 -7.75 21.23 -7.88
N ASN A 62 -7.63 22.09 -8.89
CA ASN A 62 -8.56 22.12 -10.02
C ASN A 62 -8.43 20.83 -10.86
N GLU A 63 -7.20 20.34 -11.05
CA GLU A 63 -6.94 19.08 -11.72
C GLU A 63 -7.53 17.90 -10.93
N LEU A 64 -7.41 17.90 -9.60
CA LEU A 64 -7.96 16.84 -8.74
C LEU A 64 -9.48 16.76 -8.85
N ILE A 65 -10.16 17.91 -8.78
CA ILE A 65 -11.62 17.98 -8.97
C ILE A 65 -12.00 17.50 -10.37
N LYS A 66 -11.25 17.90 -11.40
CA LYS A 66 -11.47 17.43 -12.78
C LYS A 66 -11.28 15.91 -12.92
N MET A 67 -10.23 15.36 -12.33
CA MET A 67 -9.96 13.91 -12.29
C MET A 67 -11.05 13.13 -11.53
N ASN A 68 -11.77 13.82 -10.63
CA ASN A 68 -12.89 13.33 -9.85
C ASN A 68 -14.26 13.67 -10.46
N ASN A 69 -14.33 13.84 -11.78
CA ASN A 69 -15.57 14.14 -12.51
C ASN A 69 -16.28 15.42 -12.05
N GLY A 70 -15.52 16.42 -11.60
CA GLY A 70 -16.06 17.68 -11.09
C GLY A 70 -16.48 17.63 -9.61
N SER A 71 -16.40 16.47 -8.95
CA SER A 71 -16.78 16.31 -7.55
C SER A 71 -15.70 16.81 -6.59
N SER A 72 -16.10 17.54 -5.56
CA SER A 72 -15.26 17.86 -4.41
C SER A 72 -15.32 16.80 -3.30
N ASP A 73 -16.17 15.77 -3.44
CA ASP A 73 -16.20 14.61 -2.56
C ASP A 73 -15.18 13.56 -3.02
N PHE A 74 -14.12 13.38 -2.23
CA PHE A 74 -13.02 12.45 -2.49
C PHE A 74 -13.17 11.11 -1.73
N SER A 75 -14.34 10.82 -1.17
CA SER A 75 -14.64 9.56 -0.46
C SER A 75 -14.31 8.30 -1.28
N ALA A 76 -14.54 8.36 -2.60
CA ALA A 76 -14.28 7.26 -3.54
C ALA A 76 -12.89 7.29 -4.20
N TRP A 77 -12.00 8.21 -3.83
CA TRP A 77 -10.69 8.38 -4.44
C TRP A 77 -9.74 7.21 -4.12
N LYS A 78 -9.11 6.62 -5.14
CA LYS A 78 -8.23 5.43 -5.03
C LYS A 78 -6.81 5.67 -5.52
N ALA A 79 -6.53 6.83 -6.10
CA ALA A 79 -5.23 7.18 -6.66
C ALA A 79 -4.38 8.00 -5.66
N ASN A 80 -3.13 8.30 -6.00
CA ASN A 80 -2.41 9.39 -5.33
C ASN A 80 -2.88 10.76 -5.84
N ALA A 81 -2.34 11.86 -5.30
CA ALA A 81 -2.73 13.22 -5.70
C ALA A 81 -2.30 13.63 -7.12
N ARG A 82 -1.70 12.70 -7.89
CA ARG A 82 -1.43 12.86 -9.32
C ARG A 82 -2.31 11.96 -10.20
N GLY A 83 -3.32 11.31 -9.61
CA GLY A 83 -4.29 10.49 -10.34
C GLY A 83 -3.72 9.16 -10.82
N LEU A 84 -2.64 8.65 -10.22
CA LEU A 84 -2.13 7.30 -10.50
C LEU A 84 -2.54 6.32 -9.40
N ASN A 85 -3.02 5.15 -9.81
CA ASN A 85 -3.29 4.05 -8.90
C ASN A 85 -1.97 3.35 -8.54
N LEU A 86 -1.51 3.54 -7.30
CA LEU A 86 -0.23 3.02 -6.82
C LEU A 86 -0.14 1.48 -6.86
N ASN A 87 -1.26 0.79 -6.70
CA ASN A 87 -1.30 -0.66 -6.85
C ASN A 87 -1.01 -1.12 -8.30
N ARG A 88 -1.20 -0.24 -9.28
CA ARG A 88 -0.92 -0.53 -10.70
C ARG A 88 0.45 -0.01 -11.15
N GLN A 89 1.35 0.31 -10.22
CA GLN A 89 2.70 0.82 -10.52
C GLN A 89 3.80 -0.24 -10.47
N TYR A 90 3.50 -1.50 -10.18
CA TYR A 90 4.48 -2.58 -10.15
C TYR A 90 4.65 -3.24 -11.52
N PRO A 91 5.86 -3.74 -11.88
CA PRO A 91 6.15 -4.26 -13.22
C PRO A 91 5.41 -5.57 -13.52
N SER A 92 5.08 -6.36 -12.50
CA SER A 92 4.45 -7.66 -12.65
C SER A 92 3.05 -7.55 -13.26
N GLY A 93 2.90 -8.04 -14.50
CA GLY A 93 1.64 -7.99 -15.23
C GLY A 93 1.22 -6.59 -15.70
N TRP A 94 2.09 -5.58 -15.58
CA TRP A 94 1.76 -4.18 -15.87
C TRP A 94 1.26 -3.94 -17.30
N ARG A 95 1.88 -4.63 -18.26
CA ARG A 95 1.55 -4.54 -19.69
C ARG A 95 0.14 -5.07 -19.99
N THR A 96 -0.32 -6.06 -19.22
CA THR A 96 -1.58 -6.79 -19.44
C THR A 96 -2.66 -6.44 -18.40
N ILE A 97 -2.54 -5.31 -17.71
CA ILE A 97 -3.54 -4.85 -16.74
C ILE A 97 -4.86 -4.55 -17.46
N ASN A 98 -5.93 -5.21 -17.03
CA ASN A 98 -7.30 -4.95 -17.46
C ASN A 98 -7.89 -3.69 -16.79
N ASN A 99 -8.93 -3.10 -17.40
CA ASN A 99 -9.66 -1.94 -16.88
C ASN A 99 -8.78 -0.70 -16.61
N ASN A 100 -7.69 -0.53 -17.37
CA ASN A 100 -6.86 0.66 -17.27
C ASN A 100 -7.49 1.84 -18.03
N VAL A 101 -7.68 2.96 -17.34
CA VAL A 101 -8.08 4.22 -17.98
C VAL A 101 -6.91 4.86 -18.73
N ARG A 102 -7.18 5.76 -19.68
CA ARG A 102 -6.16 6.32 -20.58
C ARG A 102 -5.38 7.50 -20.00
N SER A 103 -5.87 8.12 -18.94
CA SER A 103 -5.32 9.35 -18.34
C SER A 103 -5.47 9.33 -16.82
N PRO A 104 -4.73 10.20 -16.10
CA PRO A 104 -4.88 10.38 -14.65
C PRO A 104 -6.34 10.57 -14.25
N SER A 105 -6.76 9.84 -13.22
CA SER A 105 -8.15 9.79 -12.76
C SER A 105 -8.20 9.39 -11.29
N TYR A 106 -9.37 9.56 -10.65
CA TYR A 106 -9.61 9.12 -9.28
C TYR A 106 -9.33 7.64 -9.03
N ALA A 107 -9.37 6.81 -10.09
CA ALA A 107 -9.08 5.38 -10.01
C ALA A 107 -8.46 4.81 -11.30
N PHE A 108 -7.95 3.59 -11.18
CA PHE A 108 -7.53 2.68 -12.26
C PHE A 108 -6.40 3.10 -13.21
N TYR A 109 -5.94 4.34 -13.23
CA TYR A 109 -4.86 4.76 -14.12
C TYR A 109 -3.52 4.15 -13.69
N LYS A 110 -2.89 3.36 -14.58
CA LYS A 110 -1.63 2.67 -14.32
C LYS A 110 -0.37 3.47 -14.63
N GLY A 111 -0.49 4.72 -15.10
CA GLY A 111 0.65 5.52 -15.53
C GLY A 111 1.24 5.09 -16.89
N VAL A 112 2.35 5.72 -17.25
CA VAL A 112 3.06 5.48 -18.53
C VAL A 112 4.18 4.43 -18.43
N ARG A 113 4.66 4.17 -17.20
CA ARG A 113 5.62 3.11 -16.87
C ARG A 113 5.48 2.70 -15.40
N PRO A 114 5.91 1.48 -15.02
CA PRO A 114 6.07 1.09 -13.62
C PRO A 114 6.97 2.06 -12.84
N PHE A 115 6.78 2.14 -11.53
CA PHE A 115 7.60 2.94 -10.60
C PHE A 115 7.74 4.41 -10.99
N SER A 116 6.73 4.99 -11.64
CA SER A 116 6.74 6.42 -11.99
C SER A 116 6.46 7.34 -10.79
N LYS A 117 6.11 6.76 -9.63
CA LYS A 117 5.79 7.47 -8.39
C LYS A 117 6.74 7.08 -7.26
N SER A 118 7.15 8.09 -6.50
CA SER A 118 8.09 8.00 -5.39
C SER A 118 7.62 7.02 -4.33
N GLU A 119 6.32 6.96 -4.05
CA GLU A 119 5.71 6.07 -3.06
C GLU A 119 5.99 4.60 -3.42
N THR A 120 5.69 4.22 -4.66
CA THR A 120 5.91 2.85 -5.16
C THR A 120 7.38 2.54 -5.37
N LYS A 121 8.18 3.53 -5.76
CA LYS A 121 9.63 3.36 -5.93
C LYS A 121 10.31 3.17 -4.57
N ALA A 122 9.94 3.94 -3.56
CA ALA A 122 10.48 3.84 -2.20
C ALA A 122 10.21 2.45 -1.61
N LEU A 123 8.97 1.95 -1.73
CA LEU A 123 8.64 0.60 -1.24
C LEU A 123 9.40 -0.49 -2.00
N TYR A 124 9.57 -0.32 -3.31
CA TYR A 124 10.35 -1.24 -4.14
C TYR A 124 11.84 -1.25 -3.77
N ASP A 125 12.47 -0.08 -3.69
CA ASP A 125 13.88 0.05 -3.33
C ASP A 125 14.13 -0.49 -1.92
N PHE A 126 13.25 -0.16 -0.96
CA PHE A 126 13.28 -0.70 0.39
C PHE A 126 13.15 -2.23 0.42
N THR A 127 12.29 -2.76 -0.44
CA THR A 127 12.14 -4.21 -0.60
C THR A 127 13.40 -4.87 -1.16
N LEU A 128 14.06 -4.25 -2.13
CA LEU A 128 15.31 -4.77 -2.70
C LEU A 128 16.50 -4.67 -1.73
N SER A 129 16.46 -3.73 -0.78
CA SER A 129 17.55 -3.55 0.18
C SER A 129 17.48 -4.49 1.40
N HIS A 130 16.51 -5.41 1.45
CA HIS A 130 16.32 -6.35 2.56
C HIS A 130 15.98 -7.76 2.05
N ASP A 131 16.37 -8.80 2.81
CA ASP A 131 16.06 -10.20 2.50
C ASP A 131 14.76 -10.66 3.19
N PHE A 132 13.63 -10.09 2.75
CA PHE A 132 12.32 -10.46 3.28
C PHE A 132 11.92 -11.88 2.87
N LYS A 133 11.52 -12.69 3.85
CA LYS A 133 10.95 -14.04 3.62
C LYS A 133 9.45 -14.02 3.29
N THR A 134 8.75 -12.97 3.75
CA THR A 134 7.29 -12.85 3.60
C THR A 134 6.91 -11.38 3.36
N TYR A 135 5.89 -11.17 2.53
CA TYR A 135 5.29 -9.86 2.28
C TYR A 135 3.77 -9.96 2.47
N VAL A 136 3.18 -9.00 3.19
CA VAL A 136 1.74 -8.94 3.43
C VAL A 136 1.26 -7.53 3.08
N ALA A 137 0.22 -7.43 2.25
CA ALA A 137 -0.41 -6.17 1.89
C ALA A 137 -1.90 -6.22 2.27
N TYR A 138 -2.32 -5.33 3.16
CA TYR A 138 -3.70 -5.25 3.62
C TYR A 138 -4.55 -4.35 2.71
N HIS A 139 -5.73 -4.84 2.34
CA HIS A 139 -6.71 -4.12 1.54
C HIS A 139 -8.10 -4.21 2.18
N SER A 140 -8.95 -3.26 1.81
CA SER A 140 -10.37 -3.23 2.17
C SER A 140 -11.15 -2.56 1.05
N SER A 141 -12.41 -2.93 0.79
CA SER A 141 -13.24 -3.96 1.44
C SER A 141 -13.26 -5.27 0.64
N GLY A 142 -13.86 -6.33 1.19
CA GLY A 142 -14.12 -7.58 0.45
C GLY A 142 -13.95 -8.87 1.24
N GLU A 143 -13.26 -8.83 2.38
CA GLU A 143 -13.04 -10.01 3.26
C GLU A 143 -12.37 -11.20 2.54
N ILE A 144 -11.43 -10.92 1.64
CA ILE A 144 -10.74 -11.93 0.83
C ILE A 144 -9.26 -12.01 1.22
N TYR A 145 -8.76 -13.24 1.38
CA TYR A 145 -7.32 -13.54 1.41
C TYR A 145 -6.84 -13.94 0.01
N ILE A 146 -5.82 -13.26 -0.52
CA ILE A 146 -5.18 -13.61 -1.79
C ILE A 146 -3.70 -13.91 -1.52
N GLY A 147 -3.34 -15.18 -1.60
CA GLY A 147 -1.96 -15.64 -1.46
C GLY A 147 -1.33 -15.96 -2.81
N ARG A 148 -0.07 -15.58 -3.01
CA ARG A 148 0.78 -16.17 -4.04
C ARG A 148 2.04 -16.72 -3.39
N ILE A 149 2.11 -18.03 -3.25
CA ILE A 149 3.34 -18.70 -2.83
C ILE A 149 4.26 -18.73 -4.04
N THR A 150 5.40 -18.04 -3.94
CA THR A 150 6.46 -18.14 -4.93
C THR A 150 7.67 -18.74 -4.22
N LEU A 151 7.91 -20.04 -4.40
CA LEU A 151 9.17 -20.65 -3.98
C LEU A 151 10.25 -20.14 -4.93
N VAL A 152 11.04 -19.13 -4.54
CA VAL A 152 12.16 -18.67 -5.38
C VAL A 152 13.41 -18.44 -4.56
N GLN A 153 14.47 -19.11 -4.99
CA GLN A 153 15.85 -18.98 -4.53
C GLN A 153 16.50 -17.64 -4.93
N ASN A 154 15.75 -16.72 -5.57
CA ASN A 154 16.12 -15.34 -5.92
C ASN A 154 14.84 -14.60 -6.35
N ALA A 155 14.08 -14.06 -5.41
CA ALA A 155 12.78 -13.46 -5.70
C ALA A 155 12.91 -12.06 -6.31
N THR A 156 12.36 -11.86 -7.52
CA THR A 156 11.88 -10.53 -7.91
C THR A 156 10.62 -10.25 -7.08
N PRO A 157 10.57 -9.18 -6.27
CA PRO A 157 9.41 -8.90 -5.45
C PRO A 157 8.20 -8.60 -6.33
N ILE A 158 7.22 -9.51 -6.32
CA ILE A 158 5.93 -9.27 -6.96
C ILE A 158 4.99 -8.74 -5.90
N VAL A 159 5.02 -7.42 -5.69
CA VAL A 159 3.92 -6.73 -5.02
C VAL A 159 2.79 -6.62 -6.04
N LYS A 160 1.97 -7.67 -6.13
CA LYS A 160 0.61 -7.55 -6.68
C LYS A 160 -0.29 -7.32 -5.48
N SER A 161 -0.54 -6.06 -5.19
CA SER A 161 -1.73 -5.71 -4.42
C SER A 161 -2.92 -5.89 -5.38
N LEU A 162 -4.06 -6.34 -4.89
CA LEU A 162 -5.31 -6.39 -5.66
C LEU A 162 -6.32 -5.60 -4.84
N ILE A 163 -7.02 -4.70 -5.54
CA ILE A 163 -8.09 -3.86 -5.01
C ILE A 163 -9.37 -4.67 -5.04
#